data_AF-A0A966NHA7-F1
#
_entry.id   AF-A0A966NHA7-F1
#
_cell.length_a   1.000
_cell.length_b   1.000
_cell.length_c   1.000
_cell.angle_alpha   90.00
_cell.angle_beta   90.00
_cell.angle_gamma   90.00
#
_symmetry.space_group_name_H-M   'P 1'
#
loop_
_entity.id
_entity.type
_entity.pdbx_description
1 polymer ?
#
loop_
_entity_poly.entity_id
_entity_poly.type
_entity_poly.pdbx_seq_one_letter_code
_entity_poly.pdbx_strand_id
1 'polypeptide(L)'
;MDEATWDTFIPDWAAALEAEDVEPVHQLAVRDATWASPGGFPLVLLIHGWAGFRREATFLGTHLASHGYVVVSPDVVGSTWSEVDAFLAA
;
A
#
# COMPACT_ATOMS: atom_id res chain seq x y z
N MET A 1 -11.59 16.58 2.46
CA MET A 1 -10.79 16.26 1.25
C MET A 1 -11.75 15.67 0.25
N ASP A 2 -11.70 16.08 -1.01
CA ASP A 2 -12.62 15.60 -2.05
C ASP A 2 -12.45 14.08 -2.26
N GLU A 3 -13.53 13.32 -2.18
CA GLU A 3 -13.52 11.86 -2.39
C GLU A 3 -12.99 11.50 -3.77
N ALA A 4 -13.20 12.35 -4.78
CA ALA A 4 -12.67 12.16 -6.12
C ALA A 4 -11.12 12.19 -6.19
N THR A 5 -10.46 12.66 -5.12
CA THR A 5 -9.00 12.75 -5.04
C THR A 5 -8.35 11.63 -4.24
N TRP A 6 -9.15 10.72 -3.66
CA TRP A 6 -8.64 9.65 -2.83
C TRP A 6 -7.87 8.63 -3.66
N ASP A 7 -6.70 8.25 -3.14
CA ASP A 7 -5.93 7.16 -3.68
C ASP A 7 -6.74 5.86 -3.60
N THR A 8 -6.78 5.16 -4.72
CA THR A 8 -7.64 4.01 -4.94
C THR A 8 -6.82 2.88 -5.55
N PHE A 9 -7.06 1.64 -5.12
CA PHE A 9 -6.38 0.47 -5.68
C PHE A 9 -7.18 -0.81 -5.57
N ILE A 10 -6.92 -1.74 -6.50
CA ILE A 10 -7.32 -3.14 -6.38
C ILE A 10 -6.21 -3.88 -5.63
N PRO A 11 -6.52 -4.65 -4.57
CA PRO A 11 -5.50 -5.44 -3.87
C PRO A 11 -4.76 -6.40 -4.81
N ASP A 12 -3.46 -6.58 -4.59
CA ASP A 12 -2.62 -7.36 -5.52
C ASP A 12 -3.06 -8.83 -5.61
N TRP A 13 -3.60 -9.42 -4.53
CA TRP A 13 -4.17 -10.79 -4.55
C TRP A 13 -5.40 -10.89 -5.45
N ALA A 14 -6.25 -9.85 -5.47
CA ALA A 14 -7.45 -9.82 -6.27
C ALA A 14 -7.10 -9.68 -7.75
N ALA A 15 -6.13 -8.82 -8.05
CA ALA A 15 -5.58 -8.69 -9.40
C ALA A 15 -4.94 -10.01 -9.86
N ALA A 16 -4.20 -10.69 -8.99
CA ALA A 16 -3.50 -11.92 -9.34
C ALA A 16 -4.41 -13.15 -9.51
N LEU A 17 -5.53 -13.19 -8.77
CA LEU A 17 -6.55 -14.24 -8.91
C LEU A 17 -7.57 -13.95 -10.01
N GLU A 18 -7.39 -12.88 -10.79
CA GLU A 18 -8.36 -12.39 -11.78
C GLU A 18 -9.78 -12.31 -11.19
N ALA A 19 -9.87 -11.88 -9.92
CA ALA A 19 -11.13 -11.89 -9.21
C ALA A 19 -12.11 -10.89 -9.84
N GLU A 20 -13.32 -11.37 -10.15
CA GLU A 20 -14.42 -10.55 -10.64
C GLU A 20 -15.09 -9.79 -9.47
N ASP A 21 -15.74 -8.65 -9.78
CA ASP A 21 -16.52 -7.84 -8.84
C ASP A 21 -15.77 -7.39 -7.56
N VAL A 22 -14.49 -7.06 -7.70
CA VAL A 22 -13.66 -6.56 -6.60
C VAL A 22 -13.87 -5.07 -6.41
N GLU A 23 -14.46 -4.69 -5.27
CA GLU A 23 -14.58 -3.29 -4.88
C GLU A 23 -13.19 -2.70 -4.61
N PRO A 24 -12.83 -1.54 -5.21
CA PRO A 24 -11.57 -0.89 -4.94
C PRO A 24 -11.42 -0.47 -3.47
N VAL A 25 -10.19 -0.58 -2.97
CA VAL A 25 -9.82 -0.02 -1.67
C VAL A 25 -9.45 1.44 -1.85
N HIS A 26 -9.97 2.29 -0.98
CA HIS A 26 -9.68 3.72 -0.96
C HIS A 26 -8.89 4.12 0.28
N GLN A 27 -8.08 5.18 0.17
CA GLN A 27 -7.33 5.77 1.26
C GLN A 27 -7.52 7.29 1.28
N LEU A 28 -7.51 7.86 2.48
CA LEU A 28 -7.45 9.31 2.68
C LEU A 28 -6.04 9.85 2.38
N ALA A 29 -5.57 9.61 1.16
CA ALA A 29 -4.28 10.05 0.64
C ALA A 29 -4.46 10.50 -0.82
N VAL A 30 -3.62 11.43 -1.30
CA VAL A 30 -3.65 11.94 -2.67
C VAL A 30 -2.35 11.57 -3.37
N ARG A 31 -2.44 11.02 -4.59
CA ARG A 31 -1.27 10.70 -5.42
C ARG A 31 -0.53 11.96 -5.85
N ASP A 32 0.80 11.88 -5.87
CA ASP A 32 1.68 12.93 -6.36
C ASP A 32 1.45 14.31 -5.72
N ALA A 33 0.95 14.33 -4.48
CA ALA A 33 0.72 15.55 -3.74
C ALA A 33 2.04 16.25 -3.41
N THR A 34 2.05 17.59 -3.50
CA THR A 34 3.18 18.39 -3.03
C THR A 34 3.35 18.21 -1.52
N TRP A 35 4.59 18.09 -1.07
CA TRP A 35 4.93 18.05 0.35
C TRP A 35 4.35 19.27 1.09
N ALA A 36 3.70 19.02 2.23
CA ALA A 36 3.09 20.08 3.04
C ALA A 36 4.13 21.06 3.62
N SER A 37 5.33 20.57 3.95
CA SER A 37 6.46 21.39 4.38
C SER A 37 7.81 20.75 4.02
N PRO A 38 8.89 21.53 3.91
CA PRO A 38 10.22 21.00 3.69
C PRO A 38 10.79 20.32 4.95
N GLY A 39 11.06 19.02 4.87
CA GLY A 39 11.99 18.25 5.72
C GLY A 39 11.67 18.06 7.21
N GLY A 40 12.15 16.95 7.80
CA GLY A 40 12.22 16.74 9.26
C GLY A 40 11.25 15.73 9.88
N PHE A 41 10.52 14.96 9.09
CA PHE A 41 9.58 13.96 9.62
C PHE A 41 10.27 12.65 10.02
N PRO A 42 9.86 12.00 11.13
CA PRO A 42 10.28 10.64 11.44
C PRO A 42 9.87 9.65 10.33
N LEU A 43 10.77 8.73 9.99
CA LEU A 43 10.56 7.69 8.99
C LEU A 43 10.04 6.40 9.64
N VAL A 44 8.99 5.83 9.07
CA VAL A 44 8.49 4.49 9.38
C VAL A 44 8.59 3.62 8.14
N LEU A 45 9.22 2.45 8.29
CA LEU A 45 9.21 1.40 7.28
C LEU A 45 8.13 0.39 7.65
N LEU A 46 7.11 0.25 6.82
CA LEU A 46 6.04 -0.73 7.00
C LEU A 46 6.35 -1.94 6.11
N ILE A 47 6.58 -3.09 6.73
CA ILE A 47 6.85 -4.36 6.05
C ILE A 47 5.59 -5.21 6.08
N HIS A 48 5.15 -5.67 4.90
CA HIS A 48 4.00 -6.55 4.74
C HIS A 48 4.30 -7.98 5.19
N GLY A 49 3.25 -8.80 5.35
CA GLY A 49 3.37 -10.21 5.72
C GLY A 49 3.86 -11.11 4.59
N TRP A 50 4.08 -12.39 4.89
CA TRP A 50 4.37 -13.41 3.88
C TRP A 50 3.20 -13.58 2.91
N ALA A 51 3.49 -13.68 1.60
CA ALA A 51 2.51 -13.64 0.52
C ALA A 51 1.70 -12.32 0.49
N GLY A 52 2.30 -11.23 0.99
CA GLY A 52 1.69 -9.91 1.07
C GLY A 52 2.01 -9.02 -0.12
N PHE A 53 1.81 -7.71 0.07
CA PHE A 53 2.07 -6.68 -0.93
C PHE A 53 2.22 -5.31 -0.26
N ARG A 54 2.88 -4.36 -0.94
CA ARG A 54 3.20 -3.02 -0.42
C ARG A 54 2.01 -2.19 0.06
N ARG A 55 0.77 -2.53 -0.35
CA ARG A 55 -0.46 -1.81 0.03
C ARG A 55 -1.30 -2.55 1.08
N GLU A 56 -0.80 -3.64 1.68
CA GLU A 56 -1.56 -4.46 2.63
C GLU A 56 -2.07 -3.69 3.87
N ALA A 57 -1.29 -2.74 4.38
CA ALA A 57 -1.62 -1.97 5.58
C ALA A 57 -1.72 -0.45 5.32
N THR A 58 -2.25 -0.05 4.16
CA THR A 58 -2.40 1.38 3.82
C THR A 58 -3.23 2.16 4.83
N PHE A 59 -4.22 1.55 5.49
CA PHE A 59 -5.00 2.22 6.54
C PHE A 59 -4.10 2.73 7.69
N LEU A 60 -3.11 1.93 8.08
CA LEU A 60 -2.14 2.28 9.11
C LEU A 60 -1.13 3.30 8.58
N GLY A 61 -0.63 3.10 7.36
CA GLY A 61 0.29 4.03 6.72
C GLY A 61 -0.31 5.44 6.56
N THR A 62 -1.56 5.54 6.10
CA THR A 62 -2.31 6.79 5.97
C THR A 62 -2.55 7.44 7.33
N HIS A 63 -2.90 6.63 8.35
CA HIS A 63 -3.05 7.14 9.72
C HIS A 63 -1.74 7.72 10.27
N LEU A 64 -0.61 7.03 10.10
CA LEU A 64 0.69 7.55 10.54
C LEU A 64 1.10 8.80 9.74
N ALA A 65 0.87 8.82 8.43
CA ALA A 65 1.17 9.98 7.59
C ALA A 65 0.39 11.24 8.03
N SER A 66 -0.87 11.09 8.44
CA SER A 66 -1.66 12.21 8.96
C SER A 66 -1.17 12.75 10.31
N HIS A 67 -0.27 12.03 10.98
CA HIS A 67 0.38 12.44 12.24
C HIS A 67 1.83 12.92 12.04
N GLY A 68 2.23 13.19 10.79
CA GLY A 68 3.54 13.78 10.49
C GLY A 68 4.68 12.77 10.38
N TYR A 69 4.38 11.52 10.04
CA TYR A 69 5.40 10.53 9.68
C TYR A 69 5.56 10.45 8.16
N VAL A 70 6.78 10.19 7.69
CA VAL A 70 6.99 9.63 6.36
C VAL A 70 6.88 8.12 6.47
N VAL A 71 5.95 7.52 5.73
CA VAL A 71 5.77 6.07 5.72
C VAL A 71 6.22 5.52 4.37
N VAL A 72 7.15 4.58 4.40
CA VAL A 72 7.57 3.81 3.22
C VAL A 72 7.09 2.38 3.40
N SER A 73 6.33 1.88 2.43
CA SER A 73 5.85 0.51 2.40
C SER A 73 6.30 -0.11 1.08
N PRO A 74 7.41 -0.88 1.06
CA PRO A 74 7.92 -1.53 -0.14
C PRO A 74 7.31 -2.93 -0.33
N ASP A 75 7.36 -3.44 -1.55
CA ASP A 75 7.27 -4.88 -1.79
C ASP A 75 8.60 -5.52 -1.33
N VAL A 76 8.51 -6.56 -0.52
CA VAL A 76 9.68 -7.28 0.00
C VAL A 76 9.97 -8.47 -0.91
N VAL A 77 11.12 -8.42 -1.58
CA VAL A 77 11.59 -9.43 -2.54
C VAL A 77 11.54 -10.84 -1.95
N GLY A 78 10.97 -11.77 -2.72
CA GLY A 78 10.76 -13.17 -2.36
C GLY A 78 9.60 -13.42 -1.40
N SER A 79 8.78 -12.41 -1.09
CA SER A 79 7.67 -12.55 -0.13
C SER A 79 6.34 -11.94 -0.61
N THR A 80 6.31 -11.40 -1.83
CA THR A 80 5.05 -10.97 -2.45
C THR A 80 4.19 -12.17 -2.83
N TRP A 81 2.87 -11.99 -2.92
CA TRP A 81 1.94 -13.08 -3.28
C TRP A 81 2.40 -13.88 -4.51
N SER A 82 2.80 -13.20 -5.60
CA SER A 82 3.18 -13.84 -6.86
C SER A 82 4.48 -14.62 -6.75
N GLU A 83 5.43 -14.16 -5.94
CA GLU A 83 6.67 -14.87 -5.68
C GLU A 83 6.44 -16.11 -4.80
N VAL A 84 5.55 -16.02 -3.81
CA VAL A 84 5.19 -17.15 -2.95
C VAL A 84 4.41 -18.20 -3.74
N ASP A 85 3.46 -17.80 -4.58
CA ASP A 85 2.70 -18.70 -5.44
C ASP A 85 3.63 -19.47 -6.39
N ALA A 86 4.55 -18.75 -7.06
CA ALA A 86 5.56 -19.36 -7.90
C ALA A 86 6.50 -20.32 -7.15
N PHE A 87 6.87 -19.99 -5.90
CA PHE A 87 7.68 -20.87 -5.06
C PHE A 87 6.96 -22.17 -4.66
N LEU A 88 5.65 -22.09 -4.37
CA LEU A 88 4.86 -23.26 -3.96
C LEU A 88 4.41 -24.12 -5.14
N ALA A 89 4.38 -23.58 -6.36
CA ALA A 89 4.05 -24.30 -7.59
C ALA A 89 5.24 -25.08 -8.20
N ALA A 90 6.46 -24.89 -7.68
CA ALA A 90 7.69 -25.54 -8.12
C ALA A 90 7.91 -26.92 -7.47
#